data_AF-A0A7C8FFH9-F1
#
_entry.id   AF-A0A7C8FFH9-F1
#
_cell.length_a   1.000
_cell.length_b   1.000
_cell.length_c   1.000
_cell.angle_alpha   90.00
_cell.angle_beta   90.00
_cell.angle_gamma   90.00
#
_symmetry.space_group_name_H-M   'P 1'
#
loop_
_entity.id
_entity.type
_entity.pdbx_description
1 polymer ?
#
loop_
_entity_poly.entity_id
_entity_poly.type
_entity_poly.pdbx_seq_one_letter_code
_entity_poly.pdbx_strand_id
1 'polypeptide(L)'
;MNLNTDHFARCITTLETTLFRLEAADPGDIEYEIFRNAVVKGFELTLETAGKLLRKALKAYTGRPREVDALTFKDILRHAAKHDLMTSDAVERWFSYRDNRNNTAHDYGVGFAEETLELLPRFICDARALESVLRERLGRAES
;
A
#
# COMPACT_ATOMS: atom_id res chain seq x y z
N MET A 1 11.13 -16.52 10.64
CA MET A 1 11.33 -15.10 10.32
C MET A 1 10.41 -14.28 11.19
N ASN A 2 10.83 -13.12 11.72
CA ASN A 2 9.94 -12.20 12.44
C ASN A 2 9.67 -10.97 11.56
N LEU A 3 8.46 -10.85 11.03
CA LEU A 3 8.06 -9.73 10.19
C LEU A 3 7.33 -8.70 11.05
N ASN A 4 7.96 -7.55 11.28
CA ASN A 4 7.31 -6.41 11.96
C ASN A 4 6.49 -5.62 10.92
N THR A 5 5.20 -5.44 11.20
CA THR A 5 4.24 -4.70 10.36
C THR A 5 3.89 -3.32 10.91
N ASP A 6 4.44 -2.90 12.06
CA ASP A 6 4.06 -1.68 12.78
C ASP A 6 4.20 -0.42 11.92
N HIS A 7 5.29 -0.32 11.14
CA HIS A 7 5.49 0.82 10.27
C HIS A 7 4.41 0.89 9.19
N PHE A 8 4.03 -0.26 8.62
CA PHE A 8 2.96 -0.33 7.63
C PHE A 8 1.61 0.02 8.24
N ALA A 9 1.30 -0.51 9.42
CA ALA A 9 0.09 -0.18 10.17
C ALA A 9 0.00 1.34 10.45
N ARG A 10 1.12 1.98 10.82
CA ARG A 10 1.20 3.43 11.00
C ARG A 10 0.97 4.19 9.69
N CYS A 11 1.61 3.80 8.59
CA CYS A 11 1.39 4.42 7.29
C CYS A 11 -0.08 4.38 6.87
N ILE A 12 -0.75 3.23 7.05
CA ILE A 12 -2.18 3.10 6.74
C ILE A 12 -3.02 4.04 7.64
N THR A 13 -2.76 4.07 8.95
CA THR A 13 -3.48 4.97 9.87
C THR A 13 -3.28 6.43 9.52
N THR A 14 -2.06 6.83 9.16
CA THR A 14 -1.77 8.20 8.73
C THR A 14 -2.55 8.53 7.46
N LEU A 15 -2.52 7.66 6.45
CA LEU A 15 -3.25 7.86 5.19
C LEU A 15 -4.76 7.99 5.41
N GLU A 16 -5.34 7.07 6.19
CA GLU A 16 -6.75 7.07 6.58
C GLU A 16 -7.15 8.36 7.30
N THR A 17 -6.31 8.81 8.24
CA THR A 17 -6.54 10.05 8.98
C THR A 17 -6.47 11.27 8.05
N THR A 18 -5.46 11.33 7.16
CA THR A 18 -5.31 12.45 6.23
C THR A 18 -6.43 12.51 5.21
N LEU A 19 -6.94 11.36 4.75
CA LEU A 19 -8.08 11.29 3.84
C LEU A 19 -9.34 11.83 4.51
N PHE A 20 -9.62 11.39 5.74
CA PHE A 20 -10.74 11.91 6.53
C PHE A 20 -10.66 13.43 6.73
N ARG A 21 -9.45 13.97 6.98
CA ARG A 21 -9.24 15.42 7.12
C ARG A 21 -9.44 16.18 5.80
N LEU A 22 -9.02 15.60 4.68
CA LEU A 22 -9.25 16.17 3.35
C LEU A 22 -10.74 16.25 3.02
N GLU A 23 -11.49 15.18 3.28
CA GLU A 23 -12.95 15.12 3.01
C GLU A 23 -13.74 16.14 3.85
N ALA A 24 -13.21 16.51 5.02
CA ALA A 24 -13.81 17.52 5.90
C ALA A 24 -13.37 18.97 5.58
N ALA A 25 -12.33 19.16 4.76
CA ALA A 25 -11.79 20.47 4.44
C ALA A 25 -12.56 21.13 3.29
N ASP A 26 -12.68 22.47 3.34
CA ASP A 26 -13.26 23.24 2.23
C ASP A 26 -12.27 23.28 1.05
N PRO A 27 -12.66 22.89 -0.18
CA PRO A 27 -11.81 22.95 -1.36
C PRO A 27 -11.18 24.32 -1.65
N GLY A 28 -11.76 25.42 -1.13
CA GLY A 28 -11.22 26.76 -1.26
C GLY A 28 -10.15 27.13 -0.23
N ASP A 29 -9.88 26.28 0.77
CA ASP A 29 -8.95 26.56 1.86
C ASP A 29 -7.58 25.91 1.65
N ILE A 30 -6.54 26.53 2.23
CA ILE A 30 -5.17 26.02 2.22
C ILE A 30 -5.07 24.63 2.88
N GLU A 31 -5.93 24.36 3.88
CA GLU A 31 -6.00 23.04 4.51
C GLU A 31 -6.34 21.93 3.51
N TYR A 32 -7.24 22.17 2.56
CA TYR A 32 -7.56 21.20 1.52
C TYR A 32 -6.34 20.90 0.65
N GLU A 33 -5.58 21.91 0.25
CA GLU A 33 -4.36 21.71 -0.53
C GLU A 33 -3.29 20.93 0.26
N ILE A 34 -3.13 21.24 1.55
CA ILE A 34 -2.20 20.55 2.45
C ILE A 34 -2.58 19.07 2.57
N PHE A 35 -3.84 18.78 2.88
CA PHE A 35 -4.29 17.40 3.05
C PHE A 35 -4.32 16.63 1.73
N ARG A 36 -4.62 17.27 0.60
CA ARG A 36 -4.56 16.65 -0.73
C ARG A 36 -3.15 16.17 -1.04
N ASN A 37 -2.15 17.02 -0.81
CA ASN A 37 -0.74 16.66 -1.00
C ASN A 37 -0.30 15.57 -0.02
N ALA A 38 -0.73 15.66 1.24
CA ALA A 38 -0.42 14.66 2.27
C ALA A 38 -1.01 13.28 1.94
N VAL A 39 -2.23 13.23 1.40
CA VAL A 39 -2.92 12.01 0.99
C VAL A 39 -2.19 11.33 -0.16
N VAL A 40 -1.82 12.09 -1.21
CA VAL A 40 -1.03 11.57 -2.34
C VAL A 40 0.29 10.97 -1.83
N LYS A 41 1.00 11.68 -0.97
CA LYS A 41 2.27 11.18 -0.42
C LYS A 41 2.07 9.97 0.49
N GLY A 42 1.00 9.96 1.28
CA GLY A 42 0.62 8.86 2.14
C GLY A 42 0.31 7.59 1.35
N PHE A 43 -0.37 7.72 0.20
CA PHE A 43 -0.62 6.62 -0.73
C PHE A 43 0.68 6.01 -1.25
N GLU A 44 1.57 6.83 -1.80
CA GLU A 44 2.87 6.37 -2.32
C GLU A 44 3.67 5.61 -1.26
N LEU A 45 3.77 6.19 -0.06
CA LEU A 45 4.54 5.61 1.05
C LEU A 45 3.95 4.27 1.50
N THR A 46 2.62 4.20 1.60
CA THR A 46 1.90 2.99 2.02
C THR A 46 2.09 1.87 0.99
N LEU A 47 1.97 2.18 -0.31
CA LEU A 47 2.16 1.23 -1.39
C LEU A 47 3.61 0.71 -1.46
N GLU A 48 4.60 1.59 -1.31
CA GLU A 48 6.02 1.22 -1.29
C GLU A 48 6.33 0.30 -0.09
N THR A 49 5.81 0.65 1.09
CA THR A 49 6.01 -0.11 2.33
C THR A 49 5.43 -1.52 2.22
N ALA A 50 4.22 -1.65 1.66
CA ALA A 50 3.61 -2.94 1.38
C ALA A 50 4.48 -3.81 0.46
N GLY A 51 5.01 -3.24 -0.63
CA GLY A 51 5.90 -3.96 -1.53
C GLY A 51 7.18 -4.46 -0.85
N LYS A 52 7.80 -3.63 0.00
CA LYS A 52 8.97 -4.03 0.79
C LYS A 52 8.65 -5.17 1.76
N LEU A 53 7.50 -5.10 2.44
CA LEU A 53 7.05 -6.14 3.36
C LEU A 53 6.75 -7.45 2.63
N LEU A 54 6.03 -7.41 1.51
CA LEU A 54 5.77 -8.58 0.68
C LEU A 54 7.06 -9.21 0.17
N ARG A 55 8.03 -8.41 -0.29
CA ARG A 55 9.34 -8.93 -0.71
C ARG A 55 10.03 -9.66 0.44
N LYS A 56 10.02 -9.08 1.65
CA LYS A 56 10.59 -9.72 2.85
C LYS A 56 9.82 -10.98 3.23
N ALA A 57 8.49 -10.96 3.15
CA ALA A 57 7.62 -12.11 3.40
C ALA A 57 7.95 -13.28 2.48
N LEU A 58 8.02 -13.02 1.17
CA LEU A 58 8.31 -14.02 0.13
C LEU A 58 9.65 -14.72 0.35
N LYS A 59 10.68 -14.03 0.86
CA LYS A 59 11.97 -14.67 1.18
C LYS A 59 11.86 -15.83 2.16
N ALA A 60 10.83 -15.89 3.00
CA ALA A 60 10.59 -17.03 3.89
C ALA A 60 9.97 -18.25 3.19
N TYR A 61 9.39 -18.08 2.00
CA TYR A 61 8.74 -19.15 1.25
C TYR A 61 9.60 -19.75 0.14
N THR A 62 10.77 -19.17 -0.14
CA THR A 62 11.68 -19.66 -1.19
C THR A 62 12.98 -20.20 -0.59
N GLY A 63 13.50 -21.30 -1.16
CA GLY A 63 14.86 -21.76 -0.87
C GLY A 63 15.96 -20.89 -1.51
N ARG A 64 15.60 -19.86 -2.28
CA ARG A 64 16.53 -18.97 -2.98
C ARG A 64 16.18 -17.49 -2.77
N PRO A 65 16.39 -16.94 -1.55
CA PRO A 65 15.96 -15.57 -1.21
C PRO A 65 16.51 -14.45 -2.11
N ARG A 66 17.63 -14.68 -2.80
CA ARG A 66 18.22 -13.73 -3.76
C ARG A 66 17.37 -13.56 -5.03
N GLU A 67 16.65 -14.60 -5.46
CA GLU A 67 15.77 -14.50 -6.65
C GLU A 67 14.59 -13.55 -6.36
N VAL A 68 14.13 -13.49 -5.12
CA VAL A 68 13.07 -12.58 -4.68
C VAL A 68 13.49 -11.11 -4.81
N ASP A 69 14.78 -10.78 -4.71
CA ASP A 69 15.26 -9.39 -4.84
C ASP A 69 15.20 -8.85 -6.26
N ALA A 70 15.24 -9.74 -7.27
CA ALA A 70 15.15 -9.37 -8.68
C ALA A 70 13.70 -9.16 -9.16
N LEU A 71 12.69 -9.56 -8.37
CA LEU A 71 11.29 -9.47 -8.78
C LEU A 71 10.82 -8.02 -8.91
N THR A 72 10.05 -7.76 -9.97
CA THR A 72 9.32 -6.49 -10.11
C THR A 72 8.20 -6.41 -9.07
N PHE A 73 7.61 -5.22 -8.88
CA PHE A 73 6.49 -5.06 -7.95
C PHE A 73 5.29 -5.95 -8.34
N LYS A 74 4.95 -6.01 -9.64
CA LYS A 74 3.86 -6.87 -10.12
C LYS A 74 4.17 -8.35 -9.91
N ASP A 75 5.42 -8.77 -10.06
CA ASP A 75 5.81 -10.16 -9.80
C ASP A 75 5.77 -10.49 -8.30
N ILE A 76 6.15 -9.57 -7.42
CA ILE A 76 5.97 -9.73 -5.96
C ILE A 76 4.51 -10.04 -5.64
N LEU A 77 3.56 -9.28 -6.20
CA LEU A 77 2.13 -9.50 -5.96
C LEU A 77 1.67 -10.87 -6.47
N ARG A 78 2.09 -11.28 -7.66
CA ARG A 78 1.78 -12.62 -8.21
C ARG A 78 2.32 -13.73 -7.32
N HIS A 79 3.55 -13.58 -6.84
CA HIS A 79 4.15 -14.53 -5.91
C HIS A 79 3.43 -14.53 -4.55
N ALA A 80 2.98 -13.37 -4.07
CA ALA A 80 2.19 -13.27 -2.84
C ALA A 80 0.89 -14.09 -2.96
N ALA A 81 0.20 -14.03 -4.10
CA ALA A 81 -0.99 -14.85 -4.35
C ALA A 81 -0.69 -16.35 -4.42
N LYS A 82 0.44 -16.76 -5.02
CA LYS A 82 0.86 -18.17 -5.05
C LYS A 82 1.11 -18.78 -3.66
N HIS A 83 1.36 -17.94 -2.65
CA HIS A 83 1.60 -18.35 -1.27
C HIS A 83 0.45 -17.97 -0.33
N ASP A 84 -0.74 -17.69 -0.87
CA ASP A 84 -1.96 -17.34 -0.12
C ASP A 84 -1.81 -16.10 0.78
N LEU A 85 -0.84 -15.22 0.50
CA LEU A 85 -0.70 -13.94 1.19
C LEU A 85 -1.69 -12.89 0.65
N MET A 86 -2.19 -13.08 -0.57
CA MET A 86 -3.16 -12.22 -1.25
C MET A 86 -4.09 -13.07 -2.11
N THR A 87 -5.34 -12.65 -2.29
CA THR A 87 -6.22 -13.27 -3.30
C THR A 87 -5.89 -12.74 -4.70
N SER A 88 -6.28 -13.48 -5.75
CA SER A 88 -6.13 -13.01 -7.14
C SER A 88 -6.85 -11.68 -7.36
N ASP A 89 -8.07 -11.52 -6.85
CA ASP A 89 -8.81 -10.26 -6.94
C ASP A 89 -8.10 -9.09 -6.25
N ALA A 90 -7.44 -9.35 -5.12
CA ALA A 90 -6.62 -8.34 -4.47
C ALA A 90 -5.41 -7.99 -5.35
N VAL A 91 -4.72 -8.97 -5.94
CA VAL A 91 -3.59 -8.70 -6.84
C VAL A 91 -3.98 -7.78 -8.00
N GLU A 92 -5.12 -8.01 -8.64
CA GLU A 92 -5.58 -7.15 -9.74
C GLU A 92 -5.84 -5.71 -9.28
N ARG A 93 -6.48 -5.52 -8.12
CA ARG A 93 -6.64 -4.17 -7.55
C ARG A 93 -5.30 -3.50 -7.26
N TRP A 94 -4.32 -4.27 -6.74
CA TRP A 94 -2.98 -3.76 -6.46
C TRP A 94 -2.17 -3.43 -7.72
N PHE A 95 -2.47 -4.05 -8.86
CA PHE A 95 -1.95 -3.59 -10.15
C PHE A 95 -2.48 -2.21 -10.49
N SER A 96 -3.80 -1.99 -10.35
CA SER A 96 -4.40 -0.67 -10.58
C SER A 96 -3.78 0.41 -9.68
N TYR A 97 -3.57 0.13 -8.39
CA TYR A 97 -2.90 1.08 -7.48
C TYR A 97 -1.46 1.38 -7.93
N ARG A 98 -0.72 0.36 -8.38
CA ARG A 98 0.65 0.53 -8.86
C ARG A 98 0.72 1.34 -10.14
N ASP A 99 -0.20 1.11 -11.06
CA ASP A 99 -0.27 1.80 -12.33
C ASP A 99 -0.69 3.26 -12.12
N ASN A 100 -1.70 3.52 -11.28
CA ASN A 100 -2.08 4.87 -10.85
C ASN A 100 -0.88 5.62 -10.24
N ARG A 101 -0.13 5.03 -9.30
CA ARG A 101 1.09 5.65 -8.74
C ARG A 101 2.17 5.97 -9.79
N ASN A 102 2.29 5.15 -10.84
CA ASN A 102 3.27 5.43 -11.88
C ASN A 102 2.83 6.62 -12.73
N ASN A 103 1.54 6.80 -12.95
CA ASN A 103 0.99 7.97 -13.63
C ASN A 103 1.12 9.23 -12.74
N THR A 104 0.86 9.12 -11.43
CA THR A 104 1.06 10.17 -10.41
C THR A 104 2.41 10.86 -10.48
N ALA A 105 3.49 10.08 -10.60
CA ALA A 105 4.85 10.61 -10.49
C ALA A 105 5.25 11.52 -11.67
N HIS A 106 4.49 11.49 -12.77
CA HIS A 106 4.81 12.22 -14.00
C HIS A 106 3.93 13.44 -14.23
N ASP A 107 2.76 13.53 -13.59
CA ASP A 107 1.74 14.54 -13.91
C ASP A 107 1.23 15.24 -12.63
N TYR A 108 2.03 16.19 -12.12
CA TYR A 108 1.68 17.05 -10.97
C TYR A 108 0.59 18.09 -11.34
N GLY A 109 -0.56 17.64 -11.87
CA GLY A 109 -1.70 18.45 -12.30
C GLY A 109 -2.94 18.32 -11.40
N VAL A 110 -3.99 19.11 -11.65
CA VAL A 110 -5.24 19.16 -10.86
C VAL A 110 -6.10 17.90 -11.06
N GLY A 111 -6.14 17.32 -12.27
CA GLY A 111 -6.93 16.10 -12.56
C GLY A 111 -6.41 14.83 -11.89
N PHE A 112 -5.19 14.88 -11.33
CA PHE A 112 -4.49 13.74 -10.76
C PHE A 112 -5.00 13.34 -9.35
N ALA A 113 -5.48 14.31 -8.56
CA ALA A 113 -5.99 14.02 -7.22
C ALA A 113 -7.27 13.18 -7.29
N GLU A 114 -8.18 13.46 -8.22
CA GLU A 114 -9.51 12.86 -8.24
C GLU A 114 -9.47 11.34 -8.46
N GLU A 115 -8.77 10.86 -9.50
CA GLU A 115 -8.66 9.41 -9.75
C GLU A 115 -7.99 8.65 -8.58
N THR A 116 -6.97 9.26 -7.97
CA THR A 116 -6.29 8.66 -6.82
C THR A 116 -7.23 8.60 -5.63
N LEU A 117 -7.92 9.70 -5.34
CA LEU A 117 -8.85 9.82 -4.22
C LEU A 117 -9.97 8.77 -4.28
N GLU A 118 -10.51 8.50 -5.47
CA GLU A 118 -11.52 7.46 -5.68
C GLU A 118 -11.03 6.05 -5.31
N LEU A 119 -9.74 5.76 -5.51
CA LEU A 119 -9.16 4.46 -5.19
C LEU A 119 -8.86 4.28 -3.70
N LEU A 120 -8.68 5.37 -2.94
CA LEU A 120 -8.13 5.31 -1.59
C LEU A 120 -8.98 4.55 -0.58
N PRO A 121 -10.31 4.70 -0.52
CA PRO A 121 -11.10 3.94 0.45
C PRO A 121 -10.88 2.43 0.31
N ARG A 122 -10.87 1.94 -0.94
CA ARG A 122 -10.62 0.52 -1.24
C ARG A 122 -9.17 0.12 -0.99
N PHE A 123 -8.21 0.98 -1.34
CA PHE A 123 -6.79 0.75 -1.08
C PHE A 123 -6.50 0.62 0.42
N ILE A 124 -7.07 1.48 1.26
CA ILE A 124 -6.91 1.43 2.72
C ILE A 124 -7.43 0.09 3.26
N CYS A 125 -8.62 -0.34 2.83
CA CYS A 125 -9.15 -1.66 3.20
C CYS A 125 -8.23 -2.81 2.78
N ASP A 126 -7.73 -2.77 1.54
CA ASP A 126 -6.81 -3.80 1.04
C ASP A 126 -5.46 -3.80 1.78
N ALA A 127 -4.96 -2.62 2.14
CA ALA A 127 -3.73 -2.48 2.91
C ALA A 127 -3.88 -3.01 4.34
N ARG A 128 -5.02 -2.75 5.00
CA ARG A 128 -5.34 -3.34 6.32
C ARG A 128 -5.46 -4.86 6.24
N ALA A 129 -6.12 -5.39 5.21
CA ALA A 129 -6.24 -6.82 5.01
C ALA A 129 -4.85 -7.48 4.83
N LEU A 130 -3.99 -6.88 4.02
CA LEU A 130 -2.61 -7.35 3.84
C LEU A 130 -1.81 -7.27 5.15
N GLU A 131 -1.93 -6.18 5.91
CA GLU A 131 -1.26 -6.04 7.21
C GLU A 131 -1.66 -7.17 8.17
N SER A 132 -2.97 -7.46 8.28
CA SER A 132 -3.47 -8.54 9.15
C SER A 132 -2.91 -9.89 8.73
N VAL A 133 -2.97 -10.23 7.43
CA VAL A 133 -2.44 -11.50 6.91
C VAL A 133 -0.94 -11.63 7.19
N LEU A 134 -0.16 -10.58 6.94
CA LEU A 134 1.28 -10.60 7.19
C LEU A 134 1.61 -10.74 8.68
N ARG A 135 0.87 -10.04 9.54
CA ARG A 135 1.04 -10.13 10.99
C ARG A 135 0.66 -11.50 11.53
N GLU A 136 -0.47 -12.07 11.10
CA GLU A 136 -0.94 -13.38 11.55
C GLU A 136 -0.04 -14.52 11.08
N ARG A 137 0.43 -14.47 9.83
CA ARG A 137 1.21 -15.56 9.23
C ARG A 137 2.70 -15.48 9.59
N LEU A 138 3.24 -14.28 9.79
CA LEU A 138 4.68 -14.03 9.88
C LEU A 138 5.12 -13.10 11.03
N GLY A 139 4.17 -12.50 11.75
CA GLY A 139 4.41 -11.84 13.03
C GLY A 139 4.38 -12.85 14.19
N ARG A 140 5.14 -12.61 15.26
CA ARG A 140 4.98 -13.37 16.50
C ARG A 140 3.69 -12.92 17.22
N ALA A 141 2.94 -13.87 17.75
CA ALA A 141 2.15 -13.60 18.95
C ALA A 141 3.16 -13.45 20.11
N GLU A 142 3.31 -12.25 20.65
CA GLU A 142 3.91 -12.12 21.98
C GLU A 142 2.86 -12.68 22.96
N SER A 143 3.16 -13.85 23.54
CA SER A 143 2.42 -14.44 24.65
C SER A 143 2.53 -13.59 25.91
#